data_AF-A0A2B3TL06-F1
#
_entry.id   AF-A0A2B3TL06-F1
#
_cell.length_a   1.000
_cell.length_b   1.000
_cell.length_c   1.000
_cell.angle_alpha   90.00
_cell.angle_beta   90.00
_cell.angle_gamma   90.00
#
_symmetry.space_group_name_H-M   'P 1'
#
loop_
_entity.id
_entity.type
_entity.pdbx_description
1 polymer ?
#
loop_
_entity_poly.entity_id
_entity_poly.type
_entity_poly.pdbx_seq_one_letter_code
_entity_poly.pdbx_strand_id
1 'polypeptide(L)'
;MFCILIFLYKEEKCVFKKGILSFLLFILVISSFNGIASAETSVQENITTKFYAYDEPSFTSPKSNWGNQFNPQVVTVKEKRSNGWWKIATSQGDKWISLNGEVKGMSKAFYVYNEPSFLSAKANLGVQLNPQNVNVRDGNTDGWLKIATWEGDKWINPNMEEIQVKEKFYVYNGPSFIAQKGNNGNQYNPQFVVVKEQRSDGWWRISTAEGDKWVALNGVKQPISSEFSAFEESTFGSKMVSRFAAQDVLVKEGKEDGWLLISTSLGNKWINPLEEVEYNKKRKDTRGELNYNEYDYINNPKKLEDEAKAQFSTALAAPSSVERSLVNSGDVPRNQNIVIPTKEEIKAYQEKKKAQQASMARGLQAAPVSAPSSWPRKGDVIVTPNANYGITGHAAIIARDYDDAPDQYGEYIQIVHTPGDRKGKPTVVKQALASWEFAFKRLWYVRPHDRQAGIKAANYSVSHFLNLGYYYQYKITGSMLDTKYVYCSSLVYQSYAFGADKHFFGPISEKYNPVHPYDFTMLAKKGKGFSWLFSSDPWPDGW
;
A
#
# COMPACT_ATOMS: atom_id res chain seq x y z
N MET A 1 -45.77 43.07 -20.75
CA MET A 1 -46.44 41.78 -20.97
C MET A 1 -46.04 40.88 -19.82
N PHE A 2 -47.01 40.44 -19.02
CA PHE A 2 -46.95 39.90 -17.65
C PHE A 2 -46.63 40.89 -16.49
N CYS A 3 -47.71 41.30 -15.82
CA CYS A 3 -47.83 41.97 -14.50
C CYS A 3 -47.52 40.97 -13.36
N ILE A 4 -47.19 41.33 -12.11
CA ILE A 4 -48.00 41.96 -11.02
C ILE A 4 -46.99 42.31 -9.89
N LEU A 5 -46.80 43.59 -9.49
CA LEU A 5 -47.37 44.30 -8.31
C LEU A 5 -47.10 43.63 -6.93
N ILE A 6 -46.35 44.21 -5.98
CA ILE A 6 -46.56 45.39 -5.08
C ILE A 6 -46.88 44.97 -3.61
N PHE A 7 -46.11 45.58 -2.70
CA PHE A 7 -46.40 45.98 -1.30
C PHE A 7 -46.54 44.97 -0.13
N LEU A 8 -45.55 45.07 0.78
CA LEU A 8 -45.63 45.51 2.18
C LEU A 8 -46.74 44.99 3.14
N TYR A 9 -46.25 44.52 4.31
CA TYR A 9 -46.62 44.86 5.70
C TYR A 9 -47.14 43.72 6.63
N LYS A 10 -46.54 43.68 7.84
CA LYS A 10 -46.95 43.03 9.12
C LYS A 10 -46.97 41.48 9.15
N GLU A 11 -46.50 40.79 10.20
CA GLU A 11 -46.69 41.05 11.63
C GLU A 11 -45.46 40.78 12.52
N GLU A 12 -45.46 41.49 13.63
CA GLU A 12 -44.67 41.29 14.84
C GLU A 12 -44.99 39.95 15.53
N LYS A 13 -44.00 39.36 16.21
CA LYS A 13 -44.12 39.08 17.65
C LYS A 13 -42.78 38.76 18.31
N CYS A 14 -42.50 39.61 19.29
CA CYS A 14 -41.42 39.59 20.26
C CYS A 14 -41.69 38.53 21.35
N VAL A 15 -40.78 37.57 21.57
CA VAL A 15 -40.62 36.86 22.86
C VAL A 15 -39.14 36.51 23.05
N PHE A 16 -38.35 37.47 23.49
CA PHE A 16 -37.01 37.24 24.04
C PHE A 16 -36.98 37.84 25.46
N LYS A 17 -37.47 37.08 26.45
CA LYS A 17 -37.28 37.33 27.89
C LYS A 17 -37.89 36.18 28.68
N LYS A 18 -37.14 35.72 29.70
CA LYS A 18 -37.42 34.62 30.66
C LYS A 18 -36.98 33.22 30.21
N GLY A 19 -35.72 32.89 30.52
CA GLY A 19 -35.23 31.51 30.50
C GLY A 19 -33.82 31.37 31.08
N ILE A 20 -32.98 32.38 30.90
CA ILE A 20 -31.56 32.33 31.31
C ILE A 20 -31.34 32.72 32.79
N LEU A 21 -32.36 33.28 33.47
CA LEU A 21 -32.30 33.57 34.91
C LEU A 21 -32.75 32.38 35.80
N SER A 22 -33.32 31.32 35.22
CA SER A 22 -33.81 30.15 35.96
C SER A 22 -32.78 29.01 36.04
N PHE A 23 -31.71 29.06 35.23
CA PHE A 23 -30.66 28.03 35.24
C PHE A 23 -29.50 28.37 36.19
N LEU A 24 -29.32 29.67 36.49
CA LEU A 24 -28.33 30.17 37.48
C LEU A 24 -28.87 30.23 38.91
N LEU A 25 -30.20 30.16 39.11
CA LEU A 25 -30.80 29.98 40.45
C LEU A 25 -31.02 28.51 40.82
N PHE A 26 -30.97 27.57 39.87
CA PHE A 26 -31.06 26.14 40.15
C PHE A 26 -29.71 25.54 40.60
N ILE A 27 -28.60 26.24 40.32
CA ILE A 27 -27.24 25.87 40.75
C ILE A 27 -26.92 26.39 42.17
N LEU A 28 -27.79 27.20 42.77
CA LEU A 28 -27.59 27.79 44.12
C LEU A 28 -28.61 27.33 45.18
N VAL A 29 -29.54 26.43 44.85
CA VAL A 29 -30.62 25.97 45.76
C VAL A 29 -30.64 24.44 45.96
N ILE A 30 -29.61 23.72 45.50
CA ILE A 30 -29.30 22.33 45.94
C ILE A 30 -28.04 22.32 46.83
N SER A 31 -27.52 23.49 47.20
CA SER A 31 -26.36 23.66 48.10
C SER A 31 -26.74 23.75 49.60
N SER A 32 -27.99 23.47 49.95
CA SER A 32 -28.47 23.52 51.34
C SER A 32 -29.45 22.37 51.54
N PHE A 33 -29.18 21.51 52.54
CA PHE A 33 -29.77 20.19 52.83
C PHE A 33 -29.16 19.06 51.96
N ASN A 34 -27.96 18.56 52.24
CA ASN A 34 -27.62 17.74 53.41
C ASN A 34 -26.19 18.00 53.90
N GLY A 35 -26.02 19.06 54.67
CA GLY A 35 -24.95 19.13 55.68
C GLY A 35 -25.48 18.56 57.00
N ILE A 36 -25.94 17.31 57.01
CA ILE A 36 -25.82 16.54 58.24
C ILE A 36 -24.32 16.34 58.34
N ALA A 37 -23.65 17.19 59.14
CA ALA A 37 -22.43 16.76 59.79
C ALA A 37 -22.84 15.52 60.58
N SER A 38 -22.74 14.35 59.93
CA SER A 38 -22.58 13.11 60.67
C SER A 38 -21.38 13.44 61.52
N ALA A 39 -21.56 13.45 62.84
CA ALA A 39 -20.43 13.20 63.70
C ALA A 39 -19.74 11.98 63.05
N GLU A 40 -18.53 12.15 62.54
CA GLU A 40 -17.70 11.01 62.20
C GLU A 40 -17.53 10.30 63.55
N THR A 41 -18.41 9.34 63.83
CA THR A 41 -18.20 8.38 64.90
C THR A 41 -17.04 7.54 64.45
N SER A 42 -15.85 8.10 64.61
CA SER A 42 -14.60 7.41 64.37
C SER A 42 -14.49 6.38 65.48
N VAL A 43 -14.69 5.11 65.16
CA VAL A 43 -14.64 4.02 66.12
C VAL A 43 -13.21 3.53 66.19
N GLN A 44 -12.68 3.37 67.41
CA GLN A 44 -11.41 2.69 67.60
C GLN A 44 -11.63 1.17 67.47
N GLU A 45 -10.87 0.53 66.59
CA GLU A 45 -10.91 -0.91 66.36
C GLU A 45 -9.54 -1.51 66.65
N ASN A 46 -9.51 -2.58 67.43
CA ASN A 46 -8.28 -3.29 67.76
C ASN A 46 -7.98 -4.36 66.70
N ILE A 47 -7.02 -4.10 65.81
CA ILE A 47 -6.57 -5.06 64.81
C ILE A 47 -5.44 -5.89 65.39
N THR A 48 -5.68 -7.19 65.58
CA THR A 48 -4.76 -8.12 66.26
C THR A 48 -3.76 -8.81 65.34
N THR A 49 -3.88 -8.63 64.02
CA THR A 49 -3.02 -9.23 63.00
C THR A 49 -2.27 -8.18 62.20
N LYS A 50 -1.21 -8.58 61.50
CA LYS A 50 -0.54 -7.69 60.52
C LYS A 50 -1.45 -7.46 59.33
N PHE A 51 -1.45 -6.24 58.79
CA PHE A 51 -2.33 -5.88 57.67
C PHE A 51 -1.64 -4.91 56.70
N TYR A 52 -2.05 -4.96 55.43
CA TYR A 52 -1.71 -3.94 54.44
C TYR A 52 -2.76 -2.83 54.43
N ALA A 53 -2.32 -1.62 54.13
CA ALA A 53 -3.19 -0.50 53.81
C ALA A 53 -2.93 -0.02 52.37
N TYR A 54 -3.96 0.51 51.74
CA TYR A 54 -4.00 0.87 50.32
C TYR A 54 -4.48 2.31 50.17
N ASP A 55 -4.00 2.99 49.13
CA ASP A 55 -4.39 4.36 48.84
C ASP A 55 -5.85 4.46 48.36
N GLU A 56 -6.33 3.44 47.65
CA GLU A 56 -7.71 3.27 47.19
C GLU A 56 -8.29 1.93 47.70
N PRO A 57 -9.64 1.76 47.77
CA PRO A 57 -10.28 0.51 48.18
C PRO A 57 -10.20 -0.54 47.05
N SER A 58 -8.98 -0.95 46.72
CA SER A 58 -8.64 -1.92 45.68
C SER A 58 -7.33 -2.62 46.01
N PHE A 59 -7.29 -3.94 45.80
CA PHE A 59 -6.06 -4.73 45.96
C PHE A 59 -4.99 -4.44 44.91
N THR A 60 -5.33 -3.73 43.82
CA THR A 60 -4.37 -3.30 42.80
C THR A 60 -3.90 -1.85 43.01
N SER A 61 -4.36 -1.19 44.08
CA SER A 61 -3.86 0.12 44.49
C SER A 61 -2.43 0.03 45.02
N PRO A 62 -1.61 1.09 44.90
CA PRO A 62 -0.39 1.21 45.67
C PRO A 62 -0.64 0.96 47.17
N LYS A 63 0.29 0.22 47.77
CA LYS A 63 0.30 -0.05 49.21
C LYS A 63 0.96 1.11 49.94
N SER A 64 0.37 1.52 51.05
CA SER A 64 0.97 2.49 51.97
C SER A 64 2.12 1.88 52.76
N ASN A 65 2.74 2.68 53.64
CA ASN A 65 3.87 2.24 54.47
C ASN A 65 5.02 1.63 53.64
N TRP A 66 5.29 2.22 52.47
CA TRP A 66 6.33 1.77 51.55
C TRP A 66 6.20 0.30 51.13
N GLY A 67 4.96 -0.19 51.06
CA GLY A 67 4.66 -1.58 50.71
C GLY A 67 4.74 -2.57 51.88
N ASN A 68 5.07 -2.12 53.10
CA ASN A 68 5.18 -2.99 54.27
C ASN A 68 3.87 -3.12 55.05
N GLN A 69 3.66 -4.26 55.67
CA GLN A 69 2.54 -4.45 56.59
C GLN A 69 2.69 -3.57 57.83
N PHE A 70 1.56 -3.11 58.33
CA PHE A 70 1.44 -2.57 59.67
C PHE A 70 1.44 -3.72 60.70
N ASN A 71 2.04 -3.48 61.86
CA ASN A 71 1.92 -4.38 63.00
C ASN A 71 0.49 -4.31 63.60
N PRO A 72 0.06 -5.34 64.36
CA PRO A 72 -1.17 -5.27 65.15
C PRO A 72 -1.22 -3.98 65.98
N GLN A 73 -2.34 -3.26 65.90
CA GLN A 73 -2.53 -1.97 66.56
C GLN A 73 -4.01 -1.58 66.62
N VAL A 74 -4.33 -0.63 67.50
CA VAL A 74 -5.62 0.04 67.50
C VAL A 74 -5.63 1.10 66.40
N VAL A 75 -6.64 1.07 65.53
CA VAL A 75 -6.81 2.04 64.44
C VAL A 75 -8.09 2.84 64.62
N THR A 76 -8.10 4.06 64.09
CA THR A 76 -9.31 4.89 64.02
C THR A 76 -10.00 4.63 62.69
N VAL A 77 -11.18 4.01 62.73
CA VAL A 77 -11.98 3.69 61.54
C VAL A 77 -12.97 4.81 61.25
N LYS A 78 -12.93 5.33 60.02
CA LYS A 78 -13.81 6.40 59.53
C LYS A 78 -14.98 5.89 58.69
N GLU A 79 -14.79 4.77 58.00
CA GLU A 79 -15.81 4.18 57.13
C GLU A 79 -15.65 2.66 57.10
N LYS A 80 -16.75 1.90 57.11
CA LYS A 80 -16.76 0.46 56.84
C LYS A 80 -17.74 0.16 55.72
N ARG A 81 -17.26 -0.44 54.63
CA ARG A 81 -18.07 -0.89 53.51
C ARG A 81 -18.49 -2.34 53.68
N SER A 82 -19.67 -2.68 53.18
CA SER A 82 -20.22 -4.04 53.21
C SER A 82 -19.41 -5.05 52.38
N ASN A 83 -18.60 -4.59 51.43
CA ASN A 83 -17.72 -5.44 50.62
C ASN A 83 -16.36 -5.73 51.28
N GLY A 84 -16.16 -5.37 52.56
CA GLY A 84 -14.97 -5.73 53.33
C GLY A 84 -13.90 -4.65 53.43
N TRP A 85 -14.06 -3.51 52.74
CA TRP A 85 -13.12 -2.39 52.76
C TRP A 85 -13.42 -1.38 53.88
N TRP A 86 -12.43 -1.08 54.71
CA TRP A 86 -12.54 -0.10 55.78
C TRP A 86 -11.57 1.05 55.55
N LYS A 87 -12.03 2.29 55.74
CA LYS A 87 -11.19 3.47 55.70
C LYS A 87 -10.69 3.79 57.10
N ILE A 88 -9.38 3.88 57.27
CA ILE A 88 -8.71 4.16 58.54
C ILE A 88 -7.87 5.42 58.45
N ALA A 89 -7.72 6.13 59.57
CA ALA A 89 -6.77 7.22 59.70
C ALA A 89 -5.35 6.67 59.93
N THR A 90 -4.38 7.17 59.18
CA THR A 90 -2.94 6.86 59.37
C THR A 90 -2.13 8.16 59.37
N SER A 91 -0.85 8.11 59.76
CA SER A 91 0.07 9.24 59.65
C SER A 91 0.34 9.68 58.20
N GLN A 92 0.03 8.82 57.21
CA GLN A 92 0.12 9.10 55.78
C GLN A 92 -1.21 9.56 55.19
N GLY A 93 -2.15 10.01 56.03
CA GLY A 93 -3.53 10.34 55.68
C GLY A 93 -4.46 9.12 55.74
N ASP A 94 -5.70 9.31 55.28
CA ASP A 94 -6.67 8.21 55.23
C ASP A 94 -6.20 7.12 54.27
N LYS A 95 -6.40 5.85 54.65
CA LYS A 95 -6.08 4.66 53.84
C LYS A 95 -7.15 3.60 53.98
N TRP A 96 -7.15 2.64 53.06
CA TRP A 96 -8.10 1.54 52.99
C TRP A 96 -7.46 0.23 53.42
N ILE A 97 -8.18 -0.56 54.22
CA ILE A 97 -7.76 -1.91 54.63
C ILE A 97 -8.87 -2.90 54.28
N SER A 98 -8.50 -4.16 54.02
CA SER A 98 -9.45 -5.27 53.90
C SER A 98 -8.89 -6.47 54.66
N LEU A 99 -9.49 -6.77 55.82
CA LEU A 99 -9.00 -7.79 56.75
C LEU A 99 -9.47 -9.20 56.37
N ASN A 100 -10.67 -9.31 55.78
CA ASN A 100 -11.29 -10.58 55.43
C ASN A 100 -11.26 -10.88 53.92
N GLY A 101 -10.71 -9.94 53.14
CA GLY A 101 -10.75 -9.99 51.69
C GLY A 101 -12.04 -9.40 51.10
N GLU A 102 -12.15 -9.53 49.78
CA GLU A 102 -13.31 -9.12 48.99
C GLU A 102 -13.75 -10.27 48.09
N VAL A 103 -15.05 -10.53 48.04
CA VAL A 103 -15.61 -11.53 47.12
C VAL A 103 -15.69 -10.92 45.72
N LYS A 104 -15.02 -11.56 44.75
CA LYS A 104 -15.03 -11.16 43.35
C LYS A 104 -15.64 -12.26 42.49
N GLY A 105 -16.62 -11.89 41.66
CA GLY A 105 -17.22 -12.81 40.70
C GLY A 105 -16.36 -12.96 39.45
N MET A 106 -16.02 -14.20 39.09
CA MET A 106 -15.33 -14.53 37.85
C MET A 106 -16.36 -15.08 36.85
N SER A 107 -16.58 -14.35 35.75
CA SER A 107 -17.61 -14.69 34.75
C SER A 107 -17.14 -15.68 33.68
N LYS A 108 -15.84 -15.97 33.61
CA LYS A 108 -15.21 -16.89 32.65
C LYS A 108 -14.34 -17.90 33.40
N ALA A 109 -14.03 -19.03 32.77
CA ALA A 109 -13.03 -19.94 33.29
C ALA A 109 -11.66 -19.25 33.33
N PHE A 110 -10.83 -19.56 34.33
CA PHE A 110 -9.55 -18.87 34.54
C PHE A 110 -8.49 -19.79 35.11
N TYR A 111 -7.23 -19.51 34.78
CA TYR A 111 -6.07 -20.16 35.41
C TYR A 111 -5.69 -19.45 36.71
N VAL A 112 -5.11 -20.24 37.62
CA VAL A 112 -4.47 -19.77 38.84
C VAL A 112 -2.97 -20.07 38.77
N TYR A 113 -2.16 -19.22 39.39
CA TYR A 113 -0.70 -19.26 39.30
C TYR A 113 -0.08 -19.26 40.71
N ASN A 114 1.06 -19.93 40.86
CA ASN A 114 1.77 -19.97 42.15
C ASN A 114 2.41 -18.62 42.51
N GLU A 115 2.83 -17.84 41.50
CA GLU A 115 3.38 -16.49 41.63
C GLU A 115 2.60 -15.50 40.74
N PRO A 116 2.67 -14.16 40.98
CA PRO A 116 1.96 -13.15 40.18
C PRO A 116 2.64 -12.93 38.82
N SER A 117 2.73 -13.98 38.01
CA SER A 117 3.38 -13.99 36.71
C SER A 117 2.78 -15.06 35.80
N PHE A 118 2.60 -14.73 34.51
CA PHE A 118 2.17 -15.71 33.50
C PHE A 118 3.26 -16.77 33.24
N LEU A 119 4.52 -16.49 33.60
CA LEU A 119 5.62 -17.45 33.54
C LEU A 119 5.66 -18.41 34.74
N SER A 120 4.86 -18.14 35.77
CA SER A 120 4.75 -19.04 36.93
C SER A 120 4.13 -20.37 36.50
N ALA A 121 4.52 -21.45 37.20
CA ALA A 121 3.77 -22.69 37.16
C ALA A 121 2.29 -22.43 37.45
N LYS A 122 1.42 -22.98 36.59
CA LYS A 122 -0.03 -22.97 36.79
C LYS A 122 -0.35 -23.91 37.97
N ALA A 123 -1.13 -23.41 38.92
CA ALA A 123 -1.63 -24.18 40.05
C ALA A 123 -2.82 -25.06 39.63
N ASN A 124 -3.44 -25.80 40.55
CA ASN A 124 -4.57 -26.69 40.25
C ASN A 124 -4.25 -27.69 39.11
N LEU A 125 -3.03 -28.24 39.13
CA LEU A 125 -2.50 -29.16 38.12
C LEU A 125 -2.55 -28.61 36.68
N GLY A 126 -2.53 -27.29 36.52
CA GLY A 126 -2.65 -26.64 35.20
C GLY A 126 -4.04 -26.71 34.60
N VAL A 127 -5.08 -27.03 35.38
CA VAL A 127 -6.48 -27.06 34.94
C VAL A 127 -7.17 -25.75 35.28
N GLN A 128 -7.97 -25.23 34.34
CA GLN A 128 -8.77 -24.02 34.57
C GLN A 128 -9.82 -24.25 35.65
N LEU A 129 -10.04 -23.22 36.45
CA LEU A 129 -11.18 -23.13 37.34
C LEU A 129 -12.39 -22.62 36.56
N ASN A 130 -13.55 -23.25 36.77
CA ASN A 130 -14.81 -22.78 36.18
C ASN A 130 -15.21 -21.39 36.72
N PRO A 131 -16.08 -20.64 36.00
CA PRO A 131 -16.65 -19.39 36.50
C PRO A 131 -17.21 -19.57 37.91
N GLN A 132 -16.73 -18.77 38.85
CA GLN A 132 -17.11 -18.85 40.27
C GLN A 132 -16.77 -17.56 41.02
N ASN A 133 -17.30 -17.42 42.22
CA ASN A 133 -16.87 -16.38 43.15
C ASN A 133 -15.57 -16.79 43.84
N VAL A 134 -14.62 -15.87 43.94
CA VAL A 134 -13.33 -16.06 44.62
C VAL A 134 -13.18 -15.04 45.73
N ASN A 135 -12.51 -15.40 46.82
CA ASN A 135 -12.17 -14.45 47.88
C ASN A 135 -10.75 -13.90 47.62
N VAL A 136 -10.67 -12.61 47.28
CA VAL A 136 -9.42 -11.88 47.04
C VAL A 136 -8.88 -11.37 48.37
N ARG A 137 -7.62 -11.67 48.68
CA ARG A 137 -6.97 -11.34 49.95
C ARG A 137 -5.85 -10.31 49.84
N ASP A 138 -5.27 -10.16 48.65
CA ASP A 138 -4.14 -9.27 48.38
C ASP A 138 -4.03 -9.02 46.86
N GLY A 139 -3.14 -8.13 46.44
CA GLY A 139 -2.87 -7.86 45.04
C GLY A 139 -1.62 -7.01 44.80
N ASN A 140 -1.33 -6.71 43.55
CA ASN A 140 -0.27 -5.80 43.15
C ASN A 140 -0.73 -4.80 42.08
N THR A 141 0.10 -3.79 41.82
CA THR A 141 -0.16 -2.73 40.85
C THR A 141 -0.17 -3.21 39.39
N ASP A 142 0.36 -4.40 39.11
CA ASP A 142 0.34 -5.04 37.78
C ASP A 142 -1.00 -5.76 37.50
N GLY A 143 -1.97 -5.66 38.41
CA GLY A 143 -3.31 -6.20 38.26
C GLY A 143 -3.46 -7.65 38.74
N TRP A 144 -2.42 -8.24 39.32
CA TRP A 144 -2.52 -9.57 39.92
C TRP A 144 -3.25 -9.51 41.25
N LEU A 145 -4.18 -10.45 41.42
CA LEU A 145 -4.96 -10.63 42.63
C LEU A 145 -4.61 -11.97 43.26
N LYS A 146 -4.34 -11.98 44.57
CA LYS A 146 -4.14 -13.18 45.35
C LYS A 146 -5.49 -13.64 45.89
N ILE A 147 -5.89 -14.85 45.55
CA ILE A 147 -7.15 -15.45 45.97
C ILE A 147 -6.92 -16.66 46.87
N ALA A 148 -7.87 -16.90 47.78
CA ALA A 148 -7.90 -18.13 48.56
C ALA A 148 -8.33 -19.31 47.67
N THR A 149 -7.56 -20.39 47.69
CA THR A 149 -7.94 -21.66 47.05
C THR A 149 -7.72 -22.82 48.03
N TRP A 150 -8.19 -24.02 47.68
CA TRP A 150 -7.97 -25.22 48.50
C TRP A 150 -6.49 -25.64 48.57
N GLU A 151 -5.66 -25.22 47.60
CA GLU A 151 -4.20 -25.39 47.58
C GLU A 151 -3.46 -24.29 48.37
N GLY A 152 -4.20 -23.46 49.12
CA GLY A 152 -3.71 -22.21 49.69
C GLY A 152 -3.77 -21.05 48.71
N ASP A 153 -3.25 -19.90 49.11
CA ASP A 153 -3.34 -18.67 48.31
C ASP A 153 -2.65 -18.83 46.93
N LYS A 154 -3.30 -18.34 45.88
CA LYS A 154 -2.81 -18.36 44.48
C LYS A 154 -3.11 -17.04 43.79
N TRP A 155 -2.45 -16.79 42.66
CA TRP A 155 -2.56 -15.54 41.91
C TRP A 155 -3.39 -15.70 40.65
N ILE A 156 -4.20 -14.69 40.34
CA ILE A 156 -4.96 -14.55 39.09
C ILE A 156 -4.75 -13.15 38.52
N ASN A 157 -4.87 -12.98 37.21
CA ASN A 157 -4.98 -11.67 36.60
C ASN A 157 -6.31 -11.60 35.82
N PRO A 158 -7.36 -10.96 36.37
CA PRO A 158 -8.67 -10.93 35.72
C PRO A 158 -8.73 -10.00 34.51
N ASN A 159 -7.71 -9.14 34.33
CA ASN A 159 -7.69 -8.11 33.30
C ASN A 159 -6.80 -8.49 32.11
N MET A 160 -6.06 -9.60 32.20
CA MET A 160 -5.14 -10.07 31.16
C MET A 160 -5.34 -11.56 30.93
N GLU A 161 -5.10 -12.00 29.70
CA GLU A 161 -5.24 -13.41 29.31
C GLU A 161 -4.00 -13.87 28.54
N GLU A 162 -3.51 -15.07 28.85
CA GLU A 162 -2.48 -15.72 28.06
C GLU A 162 -3.14 -16.59 26.97
N ILE A 163 -2.85 -16.28 25.71
CA ILE A 163 -3.36 -17.05 24.56
C ILE A 163 -2.21 -17.69 23.79
N GLN A 164 -2.46 -18.85 23.20
CA GLN A 164 -1.52 -19.48 22.28
C GLN A 164 -1.73 -18.97 20.86
N VAL A 165 -0.75 -18.26 20.31
CA VAL A 165 -0.73 -17.90 18.88
C VAL A 165 -0.03 -19.01 18.11
N LYS A 166 -0.77 -19.65 17.20
CA LYS A 166 -0.31 -20.86 16.48
C LYS A 166 0.45 -20.56 15.20
N GLU A 167 0.31 -19.36 14.66
CA GLU A 167 0.94 -18.94 13.40
C GLU A 167 1.98 -17.84 13.64
N LYS A 168 2.85 -17.60 12.66
CA LYS A 168 3.73 -16.44 12.69
C LYS A 168 2.91 -15.16 12.57
N PHE A 169 3.27 -14.13 13.33
CA PHE A 169 2.49 -12.89 13.35
C PHE A 169 3.40 -11.66 13.42
N TYR A 170 2.91 -10.55 12.85
CA TYR A 170 3.52 -9.24 13.01
C TYR A 170 2.94 -8.53 14.22
N VAL A 171 3.72 -7.62 14.80
CA VAL A 171 3.23 -6.64 15.77
C VAL A 171 3.51 -5.23 15.27
N TYR A 172 2.73 -4.28 15.74
CA TYR A 172 2.74 -2.90 15.29
C TYR A 172 2.85 -1.95 16.49
N ASN A 173 3.52 -0.81 16.32
CA ASN A 173 3.65 0.21 17.36
C ASN A 173 2.34 0.97 17.64
N GLY A 174 1.34 0.83 16.76
CA GLY A 174 -0.02 1.33 16.93
C GLY A 174 -1.04 0.40 16.27
N PRO A 175 -2.35 0.56 16.55
CA PRO A 175 -3.42 -0.27 15.97
C PRO A 175 -3.70 0.13 14.51
N SER A 176 -2.71 -0.03 13.64
CA SER A 176 -2.76 0.32 12.23
C SER A 176 -1.78 -0.51 11.43
N PHE A 177 -2.20 -1.00 10.26
CA PHE A 177 -1.37 -1.81 9.37
C PHE A 177 -0.23 -1.03 8.68
N ILE A 178 -0.30 0.30 8.70
CA ILE A 178 0.74 1.18 8.17
C ILE A 178 1.63 1.76 9.30
N ALA A 179 1.36 1.41 10.56
CA ALA A 179 2.25 1.77 11.65
C ALA A 179 3.56 1.00 11.55
N GLN A 180 4.62 1.58 12.10
CA GLN A 180 5.91 0.91 12.20
C GLN A 180 5.76 -0.46 12.88
N LYS A 181 6.31 -1.50 12.24
CA LYS A 181 6.32 -2.85 12.80
C LYS A 181 7.33 -2.93 13.95
N GLY A 182 6.97 -3.64 15.01
CA GLY A 182 7.92 -4.03 16.07
C GLY A 182 8.85 -5.15 15.59
N ASN A 183 9.74 -5.64 16.47
CA ASN A 183 10.67 -6.74 16.17
C ASN A 183 11.52 -6.50 14.91
N ASN A 184 11.94 -5.24 14.71
CA ASN A 184 12.68 -4.78 13.53
C ASN A 184 12.01 -5.18 12.20
N GLY A 185 10.67 -5.19 12.17
CA GLY A 185 9.89 -5.57 10.99
C GLY A 185 9.73 -7.07 10.76
N ASN A 186 10.28 -7.92 11.62
CA ASN A 186 10.19 -9.38 11.50
C ASN A 186 8.97 -9.95 12.22
N GLN A 187 8.47 -11.08 11.73
CA GLN A 187 7.41 -11.83 12.41
C GLN A 187 7.95 -12.49 13.68
N TYR A 188 7.09 -12.59 14.70
CA TYR A 188 7.29 -13.51 15.79
C TYR A 188 6.92 -14.94 15.36
N ASN A 189 7.61 -15.92 15.94
CA ASN A 189 7.23 -17.32 15.82
C ASN A 189 5.97 -17.62 16.65
N PRO A 190 5.24 -18.72 16.37
CA PRO A 190 4.17 -19.20 17.23
C PRO A 190 4.61 -19.28 18.69
N GLN A 191 3.86 -18.65 19.59
CA GLN A 191 4.19 -18.55 21.01
C GLN A 191 2.95 -18.18 21.82
N PHE A 192 3.07 -18.29 23.14
CA PHE A 192 2.09 -17.71 24.05
C PHE A 192 2.29 -16.20 24.15
N VAL A 193 1.20 -15.44 24.19
CA VAL A 193 1.22 -13.99 24.37
C VAL A 193 0.24 -13.57 25.44
N VAL A 194 0.60 -12.56 26.21
CA VAL A 194 -0.28 -11.93 27.20
C VAL A 194 -1.06 -10.81 26.53
N VAL A 195 -2.37 -10.97 26.46
CA VAL A 195 -3.31 -9.97 25.93
C VAL A 195 -3.75 -9.05 27.05
N LYS A 196 -3.57 -7.74 26.83
CA LYS A 196 -3.97 -6.68 27.77
C LYS A 196 -5.25 -5.96 27.33
N GLU A 197 -5.59 -6.02 26.05
CA GLU A 197 -6.79 -5.39 25.50
C GLU A 197 -7.20 -6.11 24.22
N GLN A 198 -8.49 -6.38 24.05
CA GLN A 198 -9.07 -6.86 22.80
C GLN A 198 -10.13 -5.86 22.33
N ARG A 199 -9.89 -5.21 21.20
CA ARG A 199 -10.87 -4.31 20.59
C ARG A 199 -11.81 -5.06 19.66
N SER A 200 -13.04 -4.57 19.57
CA SER A 200 -14.07 -5.10 18.67
C SER A 200 -13.75 -4.91 17.19
N ASP A 201 -12.83 -4.00 16.86
CA ASP A 201 -12.33 -3.79 15.49
C ASP A 201 -11.33 -4.89 15.04
N GLY A 202 -10.86 -5.73 15.96
CA GLY A 202 -9.92 -6.82 15.68
C GLY A 202 -8.47 -6.53 16.10
N TRP A 203 -8.16 -5.32 16.59
CA TRP A 203 -6.84 -4.99 17.13
C TRP A 203 -6.72 -5.40 18.60
N TRP A 204 -5.68 -6.18 18.91
CA TRP A 204 -5.37 -6.60 20.27
C TRP A 204 -4.06 -5.98 20.73
N ARG A 205 -4.02 -5.50 21.98
CA ARG A 205 -2.79 -5.04 22.61
C ARG A 205 -2.19 -6.18 23.42
N ILE A 206 -0.95 -6.53 23.12
CA ILE A 206 -0.22 -7.62 23.76
C ILE A 206 1.07 -7.13 24.40
N SER A 207 1.53 -7.83 25.43
CA SER A 207 2.84 -7.61 26.03
C SER A 207 3.92 -8.33 25.21
N THR A 208 4.98 -7.61 24.82
CA THR A 208 6.18 -8.20 24.19
C THR A 208 7.43 -7.78 24.95
N ALA A 209 8.60 -8.33 24.58
CA ALA A 209 9.90 -7.92 25.14
C ALA A 209 10.24 -6.45 24.83
N GLU A 210 9.61 -5.84 23.82
CA GLU A 210 9.78 -4.44 23.44
C GLU A 210 8.74 -3.53 24.12
N GLY A 211 8.03 -4.05 25.13
CA GLY A 211 6.86 -3.42 25.72
C GLY A 211 5.56 -3.72 24.97
N ASP A 212 4.52 -2.95 25.24
CA ASP A 212 3.20 -3.22 24.66
C ASP A 212 3.20 -2.93 23.15
N LYS A 213 2.56 -3.83 22.39
CA LYS A 213 2.40 -3.73 20.92
C LYS A 213 0.99 -4.14 20.50
N TRP A 214 0.63 -3.80 19.28
CA TRP A 214 -0.66 -4.13 18.68
C TRP A 214 -0.54 -5.28 17.68
N VAL A 215 -1.54 -6.16 17.64
CA VAL A 215 -1.61 -7.30 16.72
C VAL A 215 -3.03 -7.44 16.16
N ALA A 216 -3.14 -7.90 14.91
CA ALA A 216 -4.40 -8.19 14.24
C ALA A 216 -4.40 -9.66 13.77
N LEU A 217 -4.51 -10.61 14.72
CA LEU A 217 -4.32 -12.04 14.43
C LEU A 217 -5.33 -12.60 13.42
N ASN A 218 -6.55 -12.04 13.40
CA ASN A 218 -7.62 -12.47 12.49
C ASN A 218 -7.84 -11.49 11.33
N GLY A 219 -6.94 -10.50 11.17
CA GLY A 219 -7.17 -9.34 10.33
C GLY A 219 -8.20 -8.36 10.91
N VAL A 220 -8.36 -7.22 10.23
CA VAL A 220 -9.31 -6.15 10.60
C VAL A 220 -10.12 -5.78 9.36
N LYS A 221 -11.43 -5.60 9.55
CA LYS A 221 -12.29 -5.04 8.49
C LYS A 221 -12.03 -3.55 8.39
N GLN A 222 -11.67 -3.09 7.20
CA GLN A 222 -11.39 -1.69 6.92
C GLN A 222 -12.24 -1.20 5.75
N PRO A 223 -12.96 -0.08 5.89
CA PRO A 223 -13.70 0.51 4.78
C PRO A 223 -12.74 1.16 3.78
N ILE A 224 -12.89 0.84 2.49
CA ILE A 224 -12.24 1.56 1.39
C ILE A 224 -13.31 2.37 0.67
N SER A 225 -13.21 3.70 0.75
CA SER A 225 -14.28 4.64 0.36
C SER A 225 -14.33 4.98 -1.14
N SER A 226 -13.34 4.55 -1.90
CA SER A 226 -13.28 4.74 -3.36
C SER A 226 -13.06 3.41 -4.06
N GLU A 227 -13.26 3.38 -5.37
CA GLU A 227 -12.76 2.27 -6.18
C GLU A 227 -11.25 2.10 -5.97
N PHE A 228 -10.79 0.85 -5.99
CA PHE A 228 -9.38 0.51 -5.80
C PHE A 228 -8.95 -0.66 -6.68
N SER A 229 -7.66 -0.70 -7.00
CA SER A 229 -7.03 -1.74 -7.79
C SER A 229 -6.32 -2.74 -6.88
N ALA A 230 -6.42 -4.03 -7.21
CA ALA A 230 -5.74 -5.10 -6.50
C ALA A 230 -4.62 -5.70 -7.35
N PHE A 231 -3.49 -5.99 -6.71
CA PHE A 231 -2.24 -6.38 -7.33
C PHE A 231 -1.71 -7.70 -6.74
N GLU A 232 -0.93 -8.47 -7.52
CA GLU A 232 -0.29 -9.69 -7.02
C GLU A 232 0.83 -9.41 -6.01
N GLU A 233 1.53 -8.28 -6.17
CA GLU A 233 2.62 -7.84 -5.31
C GLU A 233 2.41 -6.39 -4.86
N SER A 234 3.06 -5.98 -3.78
CA SER A 234 2.92 -4.66 -3.16
C SER A 234 3.68 -3.57 -3.93
N THR A 235 3.40 -3.44 -5.22
CA THR A 235 4.02 -2.44 -6.09
C THR A 235 3.08 -2.15 -7.25
N PHE A 236 2.95 -0.90 -7.66
CA PHE A 236 2.13 -0.53 -8.83
C PHE A 236 2.65 -1.12 -10.14
N GLY A 237 3.89 -1.61 -10.15
CA GLY A 237 4.47 -2.35 -11.26
C GLY A 237 4.14 -3.84 -11.27
N SER A 238 3.34 -4.32 -10.33
CA SER A 238 2.86 -5.70 -10.32
C SER A 238 1.63 -5.84 -11.22
N LYS A 239 1.32 -7.08 -11.58
CA LYS A 239 0.08 -7.41 -12.30
C LYS A 239 -1.12 -6.93 -11.49
N MET A 240 -1.88 -6.00 -12.05
CA MET A 240 -3.23 -5.69 -11.57
C MET A 240 -4.15 -6.87 -11.91
N VAL A 241 -4.81 -7.42 -10.90
CA VAL A 241 -5.63 -8.63 -10.99
C VAL A 241 -7.09 -8.29 -11.18
N SER A 242 -7.57 -7.27 -10.46
CA SER A 242 -8.97 -6.84 -10.51
C SER A 242 -9.09 -5.39 -10.04
N ARG A 243 -10.23 -4.77 -10.37
CA ARG A 243 -10.70 -3.54 -9.73
C ARG A 243 -11.95 -3.84 -8.92
N PHE A 244 -12.04 -3.16 -7.79
CA PHE A 244 -13.10 -3.33 -6.83
C PHE A 244 -13.78 -1.99 -6.62
N ALA A 245 -15.11 -2.00 -6.54
CA ALA A 245 -15.87 -0.85 -6.04
C ALA A 245 -15.54 -0.62 -4.55
N ALA A 246 -15.82 0.59 -4.07
CA ALA A 246 -15.75 0.94 -2.66
C ALA A 246 -16.49 -0.11 -1.81
N GLN A 247 -15.79 -0.70 -0.84
CA GLN A 247 -16.33 -1.76 0.02
C GLN A 247 -15.47 -1.94 1.27
N ASP A 248 -16.00 -2.68 2.24
CA ASP A 248 -15.23 -3.16 3.37
C ASP A 248 -14.35 -4.35 2.94
N VAL A 249 -13.06 -4.28 3.29
CA VAL A 249 -12.09 -5.35 3.01
C VAL A 249 -11.52 -5.91 4.30
N LEU A 250 -11.25 -7.21 4.32
CA LEU A 250 -10.51 -7.83 5.41
C LEU A 250 -9.01 -7.66 5.17
N VAL A 251 -8.38 -6.75 5.90
CA VAL A 251 -6.94 -6.50 5.84
C VAL A 251 -6.23 -7.47 6.79
N LYS A 252 -5.20 -8.15 6.29
CA LYS A 252 -4.40 -9.14 7.05
C LYS A 252 -3.00 -8.64 7.40
N GLU A 253 -2.45 -7.77 6.57
CA GLU A 253 -1.11 -7.20 6.75
C GLU A 253 -1.07 -5.81 6.10
N GLY A 254 -0.13 -4.97 6.55
CA GLY A 254 0.29 -3.83 5.76
C GLY A 254 1.77 -3.48 5.90
N LYS A 255 2.13 -2.43 5.18
CA LYS A 255 3.46 -1.85 5.09
C LYS A 255 3.38 -0.35 5.33
N GLU A 256 4.48 0.22 5.82
CA GLU A 256 4.59 1.66 6.14
C GLU A 256 4.37 2.57 4.92
N ASP A 257 4.62 2.07 3.71
CA ASP A 257 4.40 2.76 2.44
C ASP A 257 2.94 2.71 1.93
N GLY A 258 2.00 2.24 2.77
CA GLY A 258 0.56 2.29 2.48
C GLY A 258 0.00 1.04 1.80
N TRP A 259 0.84 0.05 1.50
CA TRP A 259 0.37 -1.23 0.93
C TRP A 259 -0.32 -2.09 1.98
N LEU A 260 -1.51 -2.57 1.64
CA LEU A 260 -2.33 -3.46 2.47
C LEU A 260 -2.55 -4.78 1.75
N LEU A 261 -2.34 -5.89 2.45
CA LEU A 261 -2.71 -7.23 1.97
C LEU A 261 -4.13 -7.54 2.43
N ILE A 262 -5.05 -7.66 1.48
CA ILE A 262 -6.45 -7.95 1.73
C ILE A 262 -6.82 -9.36 1.28
N SER A 263 -7.82 -9.95 1.93
CA SER A 263 -8.45 -11.18 1.42
C SER A 263 -9.56 -10.86 0.44
N THR A 264 -9.54 -11.55 -0.71
CA THR A 264 -10.54 -11.44 -1.77
C THR A 264 -10.97 -12.84 -2.22
N SER A 265 -12.00 -12.93 -3.07
CA SER A 265 -12.38 -14.19 -3.75
C SER A 265 -11.28 -14.75 -4.67
N LEU A 266 -10.30 -13.92 -5.04
CA LEU A 266 -9.15 -14.27 -5.88
C LEU A 266 -7.90 -14.61 -5.03
N GLY A 267 -8.10 -14.88 -3.75
CA GLY A 267 -7.04 -15.05 -2.76
C GLY A 267 -6.57 -13.73 -2.16
N ASN A 268 -5.43 -13.75 -1.48
CA ASN A 268 -4.86 -12.53 -0.91
C ASN A 268 -4.26 -11.66 -2.02
N LYS A 269 -4.50 -10.35 -1.95
CA LYS A 269 -4.05 -9.36 -2.94
C LYS A 269 -3.61 -8.08 -2.25
N TRP A 270 -2.65 -7.39 -2.87
CA TRP A 270 -2.13 -6.12 -2.38
C TRP A 270 -2.93 -4.95 -2.95
N ILE A 271 -3.24 -3.97 -2.12
CA ILE A 271 -3.86 -2.70 -2.52
C ILE A 271 -3.06 -1.54 -1.92
N ASN A 272 -3.09 -0.36 -2.54
CA ASN A 272 -2.56 0.86 -1.93
C ASN A 272 -3.54 2.02 -2.17
N PRO A 273 -4.60 2.13 -1.36
CA PRO A 273 -5.68 3.08 -1.58
C PRO A 273 -5.23 4.54 -1.43
N LEU A 274 -4.17 4.81 -0.67
CA LEU A 274 -3.66 6.17 -0.46
C LEU A 274 -2.86 6.64 -1.68
N GLU A 275 -1.84 5.88 -2.06
CA GLU A 275 -0.97 6.25 -3.18
C GLU A 275 -1.71 6.11 -4.50
N GLU A 276 -2.68 5.19 -4.64
CA GLU A 276 -3.49 5.06 -5.86
C GLU A 276 -4.32 6.31 -6.16
N VAL A 277 -4.87 6.98 -5.15
CA VAL A 277 -5.62 8.24 -5.34
C VAL A 277 -4.69 9.36 -5.82
N GLU A 278 -3.52 9.51 -5.20
CA GLU A 278 -2.53 10.50 -5.62
C GLU A 278 -1.99 10.20 -7.02
N TYR A 279 -1.69 8.92 -7.28
CA TYR A 279 -1.29 8.39 -8.57
C TYR A 279 -2.35 8.75 -9.62
N ASN A 280 -3.61 8.37 -9.41
CA ASN A 280 -4.68 8.56 -10.38
C ASN A 280 -4.99 10.04 -10.62
N LYS A 281 -4.90 10.89 -9.59
CA LYS A 281 -5.05 12.35 -9.73
C LYS A 281 -3.96 12.93 -10.64
N LYS A 282 -2.70 12.57 -10.39
CA LYS A 282 -1.54 12.97 -11.22
C LYS A 282 -1.67 12.49 -12.67
N ARG A 283 -2.10 11.23 -12.87
CA ARG A 283 -2.37 10.69 -14.23
C ARG A 283 -3.44 11.46 -14.99
N LYS A 284 -4.51 11.88 -14.32
CA LYS A 284 -5.67 12.54 -14.97
C LYS A 284 -5.25 13.79 -15.75
N ASP A 285 -4.28 14.55 -15.23
CA ASP A 285 -3.82 15.80 -15.84
C ASP A 285 -3.01 15.54 -17.13
N THR A 286 -2.03 14.62 -17.13
CA THR A 286 -1.28 14.24 -18.37
C THR A 286 -2.18 13.57 -19.40
N ARG A 287 -3.10 12.71 -18.97
CA ARG A 287 -3.97 12.00 -19.90
C ARG A 287 -5.13 12.84 -20.42
N GLY A 288 -5.48 13.92 -19.72
CA GLY A 288 -6.31 14.99 -20.29
C GLY A 288 -5.71 15.52 -21.60
N GLU A 289 -4.38 15.71 -21.67
CA GLU A 289 -3.69 16.17 -22.89
C GLU A 289 -3.75 15.13 -24.03
N LEU A 290 -3.69 13.83 -23.70
CA LEU A 290 -3.77 12.72 -24.66
C LEU A 290 -5.21 12.24 -24.92
N ASN A 291 -6.19 12.73 -24.15
CA ASN A 291 -7.61 12.44 -24.25
C ASN A 291 -7.93 10.93 -24.29
N TYR A 292 -7.43 10.16 -23.33
CA TYR A 292 -7.74 8.73 -23.23
C TYR A 292 -7.73 8.18 -21.80
N ASN A 293 -8.42 7.06 -21.61
CA ASN A 293 -8.38 6.25 -20.39
C ASN A 293 -7.66 4.93 -20.70
N GLU A 294 -6.59 4.61 -19.97
CA GLU A 294 -5.82 3.39 -20.17
C GLU A 294 -6.65 2.12 -19.93
N TYR A 295 -7.63 2.18 -19.03
CA TYR A 295 -8.46 1.04 -18.66
C TYR A 295 -9.37 0.57 -19.80
N ASP A 296 -9.72 1.48 -20.73
CA ASP A 296 -10.44 1.13 -21.95
C ASP A 296 -9.66 0.11 -22.80
N TYR A 297 -8.33 0.22 -22.78
CA TYR A 297 -7.44 -0.56 -23.63
C TYR A 297 -6.82 -1.75 -22.90
N ILE A 298 -6.72 -1.72 -21.57
CA ILE A 298 -6.32 -2.88 -20.77
C ILE A 298 -7.35 -4.01 -20.93
N ASN A 299 -8.63 -3.67 -20.81
CA ASN A 299 -9.73 -4.65 -20.85
C ASN A 299 -10.14 -5.01 -22.27
N ASN A 300 -9.84 -4.17 -23.27
CA ASN A 300 -10.08 -4.47 -24.67
C ASN A 300 -8.95 -3.89 -25.54
N PRO A 301 -7.78 -4.54 -25.60
CA PRO A 301 -6.66 -3.92 -26.31
C PRO A 301 -6.85 -3.95 -27.82
N LYS A 302 -7.77 -4.78 -28.35
CA LYS A 302 -8.14 -4.75 -29.78
C LYS A 302 -8.80 -3.42 -30.16
N LYS A 303 -9.50 -2.76 -29.23
CA LYS A 303 -10.11 -1.44 -29.42
C LYS A 303 -9.10 -0.39 -29.92
N LEU A 304 -7.91 -0.32 -29.34
CA LEU A 304 -6.91 0.69 -29.75
C LEU A 304 -6.41 0.43 -31.17
N GLU A 305 -6.19 -0.83 -31.50
CA GLU A 305 -5.76 -1.27 -32.81
C GLU A 305 -6.81 -0.98 -33.88
N ASP A 306 -8.08 -1.31 -33.60
CA ASP A 306 -9.23 -1.05 -34.48
C ASP A 306 -9.42 0.46 -34.69
N GLU A 307 -9.32 1.27 -33.63
CA GLU A 307 -9.38 2.74 -33.71
C GLU A 307 -8.23 3.32 -34.55
N ALA A 308 -7.01 2.81 -34.40
CA ALA A 308 -5.86 3.24 -35.19
C ALA A 308 -6.01 2.84 -36.67
N LYS A 309 -6.49 1.62 -36.95
CA LYS A 309 -6.80 1.13 -38.30
C LYS A 309 -7.91 1.98 -38.96
N ALA A 310 -8.96 2.34 -38.23
CA ALA A 310 -10.07 3.15 -38.75
C ALA A 310 -9.65 4.60 -39.06
N GLN A 311 -8.88 5.24 -38.17
CA GLN A 311 -8.33 6.58 -38.41
C GLN A 311 -7.46 6.62 -39.66
N PHE A 312 -6.70 5.55 -39.91
CA PHE A 312 -5.86 5.42 -41.09
C PHE A 312 -6.66 5.29 -42.38
N SER A 313 -7.63 4.38 -42.43
CA SER A 313 -8.52 4.23 -43.59
C SER A 313 -9.21 5.55 -43.93
N THR A 314 -9.59 6.33 -42.91
CA THR A 314 -10.18 7.67 -43.08
C THR A 314 -9.18 8.67 -43.67
N ALA A 315 -7.95 8.70 -43.18
CA ALA A 315 -6.89 9.61 -43.67
C ALA A 315 -6.44 9.28 -45.10
N LEU A 316 -6.41 8.00 -45.48
CA LEU A 316 -6.14 7.55 -46.86
C LEU A 316 -7.24 8.00 -47.84
N ALA A 317 -8.49 7.94 -47.39
CA ALA A 317 -9.65 8.35 -48.18
C ALA A 317 -9.80 9.88 -48.26
N ALA A 318 -9.02 10.64 -47.48
CA ALA A 318 -9.16 12.09 -47.38
C ALA A 318 -8.72 12.81 -48.68
N PRO A 319 -9.55 13.73 -49.21
CA PRO A 319 -9.27 14.40 -50.48
C PRO A 319 -8.19 15.48 -50.38
N SER A 320 -7.81 15.93 -49.17
CA SER A 320 -6.83 17.02 -49.01
C SER A 320 -5.38 16.53 -49.03
N SER A 321 -4.46 17.35 -49.57
CA SER A 321 -3.01 17.10 -49.50
C SER A 321 -2.45 17.28 -48.08
N VAL A 322 -3.14 18.01 -47.20
CA VAL A 322 -2.71 18.23 -45.81
C VAL A 322 -2.96 16.98 -44.97
N GLU A 323 -4.14 16.37 -45.07
CA GLU A 323 -4.42 15.07 -44.41
C GLU A 323 -3.60 13.94 -45.03
N ARG A 324 -3.37 13.95 -46.35
CA ARG A 324 -2.41 13.04 -47.00
C ARG A 324 -0.94 13.33 -46.65
N SER A 325 -0.56 14.58 -46.39
CA SER A 325 0.80 14.94 -45.95
C SER A 325 1.07 14.54 -44.50
N LEU A 326 0.03 14.48 -43.67
CA LEU A 326 0.10 13.86 -42.34
C LEU A 326 0.35 12.35 -42.42
N VAL A 327 -0.03 11.68 -43.53
CA VAL A 327 0.29 10.27 -43.82
C VAL A 327 1.73 10.10 -44.36
N ASN A 328 2.29 11.15 -44.97
CA ASN A 328 3.56 11.13 -45.74
C ASN A 328 4.60 12.15 -45.23
N SER A 329 4.80 12.30 -43.91
CA SER A 329 5.90 13.14 -43.42
C SER A 329 7.25 12.45 -43.60
N GLY A 330 7.92 12.76 -44.71
CA GLY A 330 9.38 12.83 -44.85
C GLY A 330 10.16 11.53 -45.01
N ASP A 331 10.00 10.55 -44.11
CA ASP A 331 10.87 9.34 -44.07
C ASP A 331 10.17 8.08 -43.52
N VAL A 332 8.88 8.17 -43.22
CA VAL A 332 8.09 7.08 -42.63
C VAL A 332 6.70 7.09 -43.26
N PRO A 333 6.35 6.10 -44.11
CA PRO A 333 4.96 5.83 -44.41
C PRO A 333 4.26 5.52 -43.08
N ARG A 334 3.25 6.29 -42.66
CA ARG A 334 2.43 5.88 -41.52
C ARG A 334 1.81 4.52 -41.84
N ASN A 335 1.85 3.59 -40.88
CA ASN A 335 1.12 2.32 -40.93
C ASN A 335 1.57 1.32 -42.00
N GLN A 336 2.87 1.03 -42.02
CA GLN A 336 3.40 -0.15 -42.70
C GLN A 336 3.30 -1.38 -41.78
N ASN A 337 3.00 -2.55 -42.36
CA ASN A 337 3.16 -3.81 -41.66
C ASN A 337 4.65 -4.02 -41.36
N ILE A 338 4.99 -4.13 -40.09
CA ILE A 338 6.32 -4.54 -39.65
C ILE A 338 6.51 -5.99 -40.09
N VAL A 339 7.58 -6.20 -40.84
CA VAL A 339 8.03 -7.51 -41.29
C VAL A 339 9.38 -7.74 -40.66
N ILE A 340 9.48 -8.81 -39.88
CA ILE A 340 10.72 -9.10 -39.18
C ILE A 340 11.60 -9.90 -40.10
N PRO A 341 12.78 -9.35 -40.45
CA PRO A 341 13.65 -10.02 -41.39
C PRO A 341 14.25 -11.28 -40.79
N THR A 342 14.36 -12.29 -41.64
CA THR A 342 15.18 -13.47 -41.38
C THR A 342 16.66 -13.12 -41.26
N LYS A 343 17.44 -13.98 -40.62
CA LYS A 343 18.89 -13.78 -40.47
C LYS A 343 19.59 -13.75 -41.84
N GLU A 344 19.08 -14.51 -42.79
CA GLU A 344 19.57 -14.60 -44.17
C GLU A 344 19.32 -13.29 -44.94
N GLU A 345 18.13 -12.71 -44.80
CA GLU A 345 17.79 -11.41 -45.40
C GLU A 345 18.67 -10.28 -44.84
N ILE A 346 18.92 -10.28 -43.53
CA ILE A 346 19.83 -9.30 -42.91
C ILE A 346 21.24 -9.46 -43.45
N LYS A 347 21.77 -10.69 -43.52
CA LYS A 347 23.10 -10.96 -44.09
C LYS A 347 23.20 -10.48 -45.54
N ALA A 348 22.21 -10.82 -46.37
CA ALA A 348 22.17 -10.39 -47.77
C ALA A 348 22.13 -8.86 -47.91
N TYR A 349 21.39 -8.18 -47.02
CA TYR A 349 21.40 -6.72 -46.95
C TYR A 349 22.79 -6.17 -46.56
N GLN A 350 23.43 -6.72 -45.53
CA GLN A 350 24.75 -6.29 -45.08
C GLN A 350 25.82 -6.50 -46.16
N GLU A 351 25.77 -7.62 -46.89
CA GLU A 351 26.66 -7.90 -48.02
C GLU A 351 26.48 -6.89 -49.15
N LYS A 352 25.23 -6.59 -49.54
CA LYS A 352 24.92 -5.55 -50.53
C LYS A 352 25.44 -4.18 -50.08
N LYS A 353 25.25 -3.82 -48.82
CA LYS A 353 25.73 -2.55 -48.25
C LYS A 353 27.25 -2.48 -48.23
N LYS A 354 27.93 -3.56 -47.86
CA LYS A 354 29.40 -3.66 -47.87
C LYS A 354 29.96 -3.57 -49.30
N ALA A 355 29.31 -4.22 -50.27
CA ALA A 355 29.68 -4.12 -51.68
C ALA A 355 29.47 -2.69 -52.22
N GLN A 356 28.38 -2.03 -51.84
CA GLN A 356 28.13 -0.62 -52.17
C GLN A 356 29.23 0.28 -51.58
N GLN A 357 29.56 0.13 -50.30
CA GLN A 357 30.63 0.89 -49.64
C GLN A 357 32.00 0.67 -50.31
N ALA A 358 32.32 -0.58 -50.67
CA ALA A 358 33.54 -0.90 -51.39
C ALA A 358 33.58 -0.29 -52.80
N SER A 359 32.45 -0.22 -53.50
CA SER A 359 32.31 0.45 -54.80
C SER A 359 32.53 1.95 -54.68
N MET A 360 31.86 2.61 -53.73
CA MET A 360 32.01 4.05 -53.48
C MET A 360 33.44 4.42 -53.03
N ALA A 361 34.08 3.57 -52.22
CA ALA A 361 35.48 3.77 -51.80
C ALA A 361 36.48 3.70 -52.98
N ARG A 362 36.09 3.07 -54.10
CA ARG A 362 36.85 3.04 -55.36
C ARG A 362 36.45 4.17 -56.33
N GLY A 363 35.63 5.12 -55.90
CA GLY A 363 35.15 6.24 -56.72
C GLY A 363 34.08 5.86 -57.74
N LEU A 364 33.47 4.68 -57.63
CA LEU A 364 32.41 4.23 -58.52
C LEU A 364 31.03 4.68 -58.01
N GLN A 365 30.15 5.06 -58.95
CA GLN A 365 28.76 5.37 -58.63
C GLN A 365 28.02 4.07 -58.30
N ALA A 366 27.34 4.04 -57.15
CA ALA A 366 26.57 2.88 -56.68
C ALA A 366 25.19 3.32 -56.20
N ALA A 367 24.15 2.55 -56.53
CA ALA A 367 22.80 2.82 -56.06
C ALA A 367 22.72 2.72 -54.52
N PRO A 368 21.94 3.59 -53.85
CA PRO A 368 21.75 3.53 -52.42
C PRO A 368 21.11 2.20 -51.98
N VAL A 369 21.79 1.47 -51.09
CA VAL A 369 21.23 0.28 -50.44
C VAL A 369 20.62 0.71 -49.11
N SER A 370 19.29 0.70 -49.05
CA SER A 370 18.51 0.95 -47.83
C SER A 370 17.75 -0.30 -47.42
N ALA A 371 17.69 -0.56 -46.12
CA ALA A 371 16.80 -1.60 -45.60
C ALA A 371 15.33 -1.25 -45.88
N PRO A 372 14.46 -2.25 -46.07
CA PRO A 372 13.02 -2.02 -46.21
C PRO A 372 12.47 -1.19 -45.06
N SER A 373 11.61 -0.23 -45.37
CA SER A 373 10.94 0.58 -44.35
C SER A 373 10.02 -0.26 -43.44
N SER A 374 9.62 -1.47 -43.87
CA SER A 374 8.87 -2.42 -43.05
C SER A 374 9.71 -3.14 -42.01
N TRP A 375 11.04 -3.05 -42.04
CA TRP A 375 11.86 -3.73 -41.03
C TRP A 375 11.91 -2.95 -39.73
N PRO A 376 11.90 -3.62 -38.55
CA PRO A 376 12.18 -2.96 -37.28
C PRO A 376 13.57 -2.34 -37.29
N ARG A 377 13.72 -1.16 -36.70
CA ARG A 377 14.98 -0.41 -36.69
C ARG A 377 15.23 0.26 -35.34
N LYS A 378 16.47 0.68 -35.11
CA LYS A 378 16.87 1.41 -33.91
C LYS A 378 15.94 2.59 -33.61
N GLY A 379 15.53 2.66 -32.35
CA GLY A 379 14.64 3.69 -31.83
C GLY A 379 13.16 3.33 -31.92
N ASP A 380 12.76 2.36 -32.73
CA ASP A 380 11.37 1.90 -32.69
C ASP A 380 11.02 1.46 -31.26
N VAL A 381 9.83 1.86 -30.81
CA VAL A 381 9.31 1.53 -29.49
C VAL A 381 8.29 0.41 -29.65
N ILE A 382 8.46 -0.64 -28.85
CA ILE A 382 7.55 -1.78 -28.81
C ILE A 382 6.69 -1.63 -27.57
N VAL A 383 5.38 -1.66 -27.75
CA VAL A 383 4.39 -1.67 -26.69
C VAL A 383 3.68 -3.01 -26.70
N THR A 384 3.80 -3.74 -25.59
CA THR A 384 3.13 -5.03 -25.40
C THR A 384 1.88 -4.81 -24.55
N PRO A 385 0.67 -4.81 -25.14
CA PRO A 385 -0.56 -4.79 -24.36
C PRO A 385 -0.66 -6.05 -23.49
N ASN A 386 -1.14 -5.91 -22.26
CA ASN A 386 -1.41 -7.02 -21.34
C ASN A 386 -0.20 -7.90 -20.99
N ALA A 387 1.02 -7.37 -21.07
CA ALA A 387 2.15 -8.02 -20.42
C ALA A 387 1.88 -8.16 -18.91
N ASN A 388 2.18 -9.33 -18.33
CA ASN A 388 1.97 -9.66 -16.91
C ASN A 388 2.85 -8.84 -15.94
N TYR A 389 3.44 -7.72 -16.38
CA TYR A 389 4.40 -6.90 -15.64
C TYR A 389 4.11 -5.42 -15.89
N GLY A 390 4.15 -4.59 -14.83
CA GLY A 390 4.00 -3.14 -14.89
C GLY A 390 2.59 -2.61 -14.62
N ILE A 391 2.44 -1.30 -14.81
CA ILE A 391 1.15 -0.62 -15.05
C ILE A 391 0.59 -1.16 -16.37
N THR A 392 0.01 -2.37 -16.32
CA THR A 392 -0.84 -2.98 -17.35
C THR A 392 -0.44 -2.67 -18.81
N GLY A 393 0.67 -3.28 -19.21
CA GLY A 393 1.34 -3.15 -20.50
C GLY A 393 2.85 -3.10 -20.31
N HIS A 394 3.63 -3.33 -21.37
CA HIS A 394 5.09 -3.21 -21.34
C HIS A 394 5.61 -2.32 -22.45
N ALA A 395 6.76 -1.67 -22.24
CA ALA A 395 7.45 -0.90 -23.26
C ALA A 395 8.92 -1.32 -23.37
N ALA A 396 9.44 -1.33 -24.59
CA ALA A 396 10.84 -1.57 -24.90
C ALA A 396 11.29 -0.69 -26.07
N ILE A 397 12.59 -0.44 -26.20
CA ILE A 397 13.18 0.26 -27.35
C ILE A 397 14.07 -0.70 -28.13
N ILE A 398 13.98 -0.70 -29.47
CA ILE A 398 14.92 -1.41 -30.32
C ILE A 398 16.27 -0.69 -30.24
N ALA A 399 17.24 -1.38 -29.63
CA ALA A 399 18.57 -0.85 -29.36
C ALA A 399 19.60 -1.28 -30.41
N ARG A 400 19.36 -2.42 -31.06
CA ARG A 400 20.19 -2.95 -32.16
C ARG A 400 19.32 -3.42 -33.30
N ASP A 401 19.80 -3.24 -34.52
CA ASP A 401 19.08 -3.61 -35.75
C ASP A 401 20.02 -4.20 -36.81
N TYR A 402 19.50 -4.35 -38.03
CA TYR A 402 20.20 -4.91 -39.19
C TYR A 402 21.47 -4.14 -39.62
N ASP A 403 21.71 -2.92 -39.13
CA ASP A 403 22.94 -2.18 -39.40
C ASP A 403 24.09 -2.57 -38.45
N ASP A 404 23.80 -3.31 -37.36
CA ASP A 404 24.81 -3.79 -36.42
C ASP A 404 25.33 -5.19 -36.76
N ALA A 405 26.52 -5.50 -36.26
CA ALA A 405 26.99 -6.89 -36.20
C ALA A 405 26.04 -7.72 -35.33
N PRO A 406 25.85 -9.03 -35.61
CA PRO A 406 25.07 -9.88 -34.73
C PRO A 406 25.74 -9.99 -33.35
N ASP A 407 24.97 -10.36 -32.33
CA ASP A 407 25.53 -10.71 -31.04
C ASP A 407 26.18 -12.11 -31.05
N GLN A 408 26.69 -12.54 -29.90
CA GLN A 408 27.35 -13.83 -29.73
C GLN A 408 26.47 -15.06 -30.05
N TYR A 409 25.15 -14.88 -30.14
CA TYR A 409 24.17 -15.91 -30.48
C TYR A 409 23.67 -15.79 -31.93
N GLY A 410 24.23 -14.86 -32.71
CA GLY A 410 23.79 -14.62 -34.09
C GLY A 410 22.50 -13.80 -34.19
N GLU A 411 22.12 -13.08 -33.13
CA GLU A 411 20.93 -12.22 -33.12
C GLU A 411 21.27 -10.79 -33.53
N TYR A 412 20.56 -10.26 -34.52
CA TYR A 412 20.80 -8.93 -35.07
C TYR A 412 19.93 -7.87 -34.38
N ILE A 413 18.63 -8.14 -34.23
CA ILE A 413 17.68 -7.17 -33.68
C ILE A 413 17.49 -7.44 -32.18
N GLN A 414 17.85 -6.45 -31.36
CA GLN A 414 17.78 -6.55 -29.91
C GLN A 414 17.02 -5.37 -29.31
N ILE A 415 16.25 -5.66 -28.27
CA ILE A 415 15.53 -4.67 -27.48
C ILE A 415 16.21 -4.45 -26.14
N VAL A 416 16.03 -3.26 -25.59
CA VAL A 416 16.39 -2.92 -24.20
C VAL A 416 15.12 -2.59 -23.44
N HIS A 417 14.95 -3.20 -22.28
CA HIS A 417 13.81 -2.97 -21.40
C HIS A 417 14.14 -3.31 -19.94
N THR A 418 13.28 -2.90 -19.02
CA THR A 418 13.26 -3.42 -17.65
C THR A 418 12.29 -4.59 -17.58
N PRO A 419 12.57 -5.77 -16.99
CA PRO A 419 11.66 -6.91 -16.99
C PRO A 419 10.58 -6.88 -15.90
N GLY A 420 10.43 -5.75 -15.18
CA GLY A 420 9.52 -5.62 -14.02
C GLY A 420 10.23 -5.84 -12.68
N ASP A 421 9.46 -5.92 -11.59
CA ASP A 421 9.96 -6.18 -10.22
C ASP A 421 10.32 -7.66 -10.00
N ARG A 422 11.06 -8.25 -10.94
CA ARG A 422 11.76 -9.49 -10.63
C ARG A 422 12.88 -9.07 -9.67
N LYS A 423 12.83 -9.50 -8.42
CA LYS A 423 13.83 -9.22 -7.35
C LYS A 423 15.30 -9.54 -7.71
N GLY A 424 15.60 -9.94 -8.95
CA GLY A 424 16.93 -10.22 -9.48
C GLY A 424 17.54 -9.03 -10.23
N LYS A 425 18.88 -8.95 -10.20
CA LYS A 425 19.68 -8.03 -11.01
C LYS A 425 20.21 -8.73 -12.26
N PRO A 426 20.44 -8.03 -13.38
CA PRO A 426 20.28 -6.58 -13.56
C PRO A 426 18.82 -6.14 -13.77
N THR A 427 18.51 -4.90 -13.39
CA THR A 427 17.18 -4.28 -13.51
C THR A 427 16.83 -3.88 -14.95
N VAL A 428 17.86 -3.67 -15.78
CA VAL A 428 17.73 -3.42 -17.22
C VAL A 428 18.39 -4.59 -17.94
N VAL A 429 17.69 -5.15 -18.93
CA VAL A 429 18.17 -6.30 -19.71
C VAL A 429 18.08 -6.01 -21.19
N LYS A 430 18.89 -6.76 -21.96
CA LYS A 430 18.74 -6.89 -23.40
C LYS A 430 18.05 -8.21 -23.71
N GLN A 431 17.24 -8.23 -24.75
CA GLN A 431 16.58 -9.45 -25.24
C GLN A 431 16.53 -9.43 -26.77
N ALA A 432 16.66 -10.60 -27.39
CA ALA A 432 16.45 -10.73 -28.83
C ALA A 432 14.98 -10.45 -29.17
N LEU A 433 14.74 -9.71 -30.26
CA LEU A 433 13.37 -9.37 -30.66
C LEU A 433 12.53 -10.63 -30.88
N ALA A 434 13.05 -11.63 -31.59
CA ALA A 434 12.34 -12.88 -31.85
C ALA A 434 11.89 -13.61 -30.57
N SER A 435 12.72 -13.59 -29.51
CA SER A 435 12.34 -14.16 -28.22
C SER A 435 11.24 -13.36 -27.52
N TRP A 436 11.22 -12.04 -27.71
CA TRP A 436 10.16 -11.18 -27.20
C TRP A 436 8.83 -11.50 -27.88
N GLU A 437 8.84 -11.61 -29.21
CA GLU A 437 7.63 -11.93 -29.97
C GLU A 437 7.07 -13.31 -29.67
N PHE A 438 7.94 -14.29 -29.52
CA PHE A 438 7.52 -15.62 -29.10
C PHE A 438 6.81 -15.59 -27.73
N ALA A 439 7.28 -14.74 -26.82
CA ALA A 439 6.67 -14.60 -25.49
C ALA A 439 5.34 -13.82 -25.50
N PHE A 440 5.07 -13.01 -26.53
CA PHE A 440 3.93 -12.09 -26.55
C PHE A 440 3.17 -12.16 -27.88
N LYS A 441 1.93 -12.68 -27.82
CA LYS A 441 1.07 -12.91 -29.00
C LYS A 441 0.59 -11.62 -29.70
N ARG A 442 0.70 -10.44 -29.07
CA ARG A 442 0.34 -9.15 -29.68
C ARG A 442 1.31 -8.07 -29.27
N LEU A 443 1.91 -7.42 -30.28
CA LEU A 443 2.86 -6.33 -30.13
C LEU A 443 2.42 -5.14 -30.97
N TRP A 444 2.61 -3.95 -30.43
CA TRP A 444 2.41 -2.69 -31.14
C TRP A 444 3.75 -2.01 -31.33
N TYR A 445 4.01 -1.55 -32.54
CA TYR A 445 5.24 -0.86 -32.86
C TYR A 445 4.90 0.61 -33.12
N VAL A 446 5.70 1.53 -32.56
CA VAL A 446 5.65 2.93 -32.92
C VAL A 446 7.04 3.42 -33.30
N ARG A 447 7.10 4.24 -34.34
CA ARG A 447 8.35 4.70 -34.95
C ARG A 447 8.50 6.20 -34.80
N PRO A 448 9.65 6.70 -34.32
CA PRO A 448 9.88 8.14 -34.26
C PRO A 448 9.88 8.74 -35.67
N HIS A 449 9.33 9.95 -35.81
CA HIS A 449 9.39 10.72 -37.05
C HIS A 449 10.83 11.08 -37.43
N ASP A 450 11.67 11.35 -36.43
CA ASP A 450 13.08 11.70 -36.59
C ASP A 450 13.96 10.44 -36.41
N ARG A 451 14.46 9.90 -37.53
CA ARG A 451 15.32 8.70 -37.52
C ARG A 451 16.58 8.89 -36.69
N GLN A 452 17.20 10.07 -36.74
CA GLN A 452 18.45 10.33 -36.01
C GLN A 452 18.19 10.41 -34.51
N ALA A 453 17.07 11.00 -34.11
CA ALA A 453 16.64 10.96 -32.72
C ALA A 453 16.41 9.53 -32.23
N GLY A 454 15.78 8.67 -33.05
CA GLY A 454 15.60 7.25 -32.74
C GLY A 454 16.92 6.52 -32.50
N ILE A 455 17.92 6.74 -33.37
CA ILE A 455 19.26 6.14 -33.22
C ILE A 455 19.96 6.64 -31.96
N LYS A 456 19.89 7.95 -31.68
CA LYS A 456 20.46 8.53 -30.46
C LYS A 456 19.82 7.94 -29.20
N ALA A 457 18.49 7.82 -29.18
CA ALA A 457 17.76 7.22 -28.06
C ALA A 457 18.13 5.73 -27.87
N ALA A 458 18.18 4.95 -28.95
CA ALA A 458 18.62 3.56 -28.92
C ALA A 458 20.03 3.40 -28.33
N ASN A 459 21.00 4.21 -28.78
CA ASN A 459 22.36 4.18 -28.27
C ASN A 459 22.43 4.59 -26.79
N TYR A 460 21.68 5.63 -26.40
CA TYR A 460 21.56 6.05 -25.00
C TYR A 460 21.01 4.94 -24.11
N SER A 461 20.01 4.20 -24.61
CA SER A 461 19.43 3.06 -23.88
C SER A 461 20.47 2.00 -23.52
N VAL A 462 21.45 1.79 -24.39
CA VAL A 462 22.55 0.85 -24.16
C VAL A 462 23.57 1.44 -23.20
N SER A 463 24.09 2.64 -23.50
CA SER A 463 25.20 3.22 -22.76
C SER A 463 24.84 3.62 -21.34
N HIS A 464 23.60 4.11 -21.13
CA HIS A 464 23.16 4.65 -19.85
C HIS A 464 22.34 3.65 -19.05
N PHE A 465 21.40 2.91 -19.67
CA PHE A 465 20.56 1.98 -18.91
C PHE A 465 21.12 0.55 -18.90
N LEU A 466 21.39 -0.05 -20.06
CA LEU A 466 21.81 -1.45 -20.12
C LEU A 466 23.16 -1.68 -19.43
N ASN A 467 24.17 -0.86 -19.76
CA ASN A 467 25.52 -0.99 -19.20
C ASN A 467 25.57 -0.69 -17.70
N LEU A 468 24.65 0.13 -17.19
CA LEU A 468 24.53 0.45 -15.77
C LEU A 468 23.36 -0.30 -15.09
N GLY A 469 22.81 -1.34 -15.74
CA GLY A 469 21.56 -2.00 -15.34
C GLY A 469 21.56 -2.60 -13.93
N TYR A 470 22.73 -2.83 -13.34
CA TYR A 470 22.88 -3.28 -11.94
C TYR A 470 22.65 -2.16 -10.91
N TYR A 471 22.87 -0.90 -11.27
CA TYR A 471 22.78 0.24 -10.35
C TYR A 471 21.35 0.79 -10.17
N TYR A 472 20.48 0.57 -11.16
CA TYR A 472 19.09 1.01 -11.09
C TYR A 472 18.23 0.11 -10.20
N GLN A 473 17.22 0.68 -9.54
CA GLN A 473 16.17 -0.10 -8.85
C GLN A 473 14.86 -0.01 -9.64
N TYR A 474 14.13 -1.12 -9.74
CA TYR A 474 12.82 -1.08 -10.39
C TYR A 474 11.82 -0.41 -9.46
N LYS A 475 11.22 0.70 -9.90
CA LYS A 475 10.09 1.34 -9.22
C LYS A 475 9.36 2.22 -10.23
N ILE A 476 8.03 2.19 -10.21
CA ILE A 476 7.24 3.19 -10.92
C ILE A 476 7.25 4.47 -10.07
N THR A 477 7.85 5.51 -10.61
CA THR A 477 7.97 6.81 -9.93
C THR A 477 7.17 7.87 -10.70
N GLY A 478 6.69 8.87 -9.97
CA GLY A 478 6.00 10.00 -10.58
C GLY A 478 6.94 11.00 -11.28
N SER A 479 8.25 10.90 -11.11
CA SER A 479 9.21 11.81 -11.76
C SER A 479 9.94 11.09 -12.87
N MET A 480 9.81 11.59 -14.10
CA MET A 480 10.56 11.05 -15.25
C MET A 480 12.02 11.50 -15.27
N LEU A 481 12.42 12.32 -14.30
CA LEU A 481 13.80 12.77 -14.09
C LEU A 481 14.51 11.95 -12.99
N ASP A 482 13.85 10.91 -12.45
CA ASP A 482 14.46 10.04 -11.45
C ASP A 482 15.64 9.26 -12.05
N THR A 483 16.81 9.39 -11.43
CA THR A 483 18.06 8.74 -11.85
C THR A 483 18.37 7.49 -11.03
N LYS A 484 17.61 7.22 -9.96
CA LYS A 484 17.78 6.05 -9.09
C LYS A 484 16.84 4.92 -9.49
N TYR A 485 15.62 5.28 -9.85
CA TYR A 485 14.55 4.34 -10.16
C TYR A 485 14.21 4.34 -11.65
N VAL A 486 13.99 3.14 -12.21
CA VAL A 486 13.61 2.99 -13.62
C VAL A 486 12.57 1.90 -13.78
N TYR A 487 11.64 2.12 -14.69
CA TYR A 487 10.66 1.15 -15.18
C TYR A 487 10.53 1.26 -16.70
N CYS A 488 9.78 0.35 -17.31
CA CYS A 488 9.83 0.09 -18.75
C CYS A 488 9.61 1.33 -19.61
N SER A 489 8.59 2.12 -19.27
CA SER A 489 8.26 3.33 -20.04
C SER A 489 9.17 4.50 -19.71
N SER A 490 9.65 4.62 -18.46
CA SER A 490 10.66 5.64 -18.13
C SER A 490 11.97 5.42 -18.85
N LEU A 491 12.42 4.17 -19.01
CA LEU A 491 13.64 3.87 -19.76
C LEU A 491 13.51 4.38 -21.20
N VAL A 492 12.40 4.07 -21.86
CA VAL A 492 12.14 4.48 -23.24
C VAL A 492 12.06 6.01 -23.33
N TYR A 493 11.26 6.65 -22.47
CA TYR A 493 11.10 8.10 -22.46
C TYR A 493 12.43 8.82 -22.19
N GLN A 494 13.15 8.45 -21.13
CA GLN A 494 14.43 9.08 -20.75
C GLN A 494 15.50 8.88 -21.84
N SER A 495 15.45 7.76 -22.57
CA SER A 495 16.34 7.54 -23.71
C SER A 495 16.13 8.59 -24.81
N TYR A 496 14.87 8.98 -25.07
CA TYR A 496 14.55 10.04 -26.01
C TYR A 496 14.81 11.44 -25.45
N ALA A 497 14.38 11.71 -24.22
CA ALA A 497 14.54 13.01 -23.58
C ALA A 497 16.02 13.37 -23.43
N PHE A 498 16.84 12.49 -22.85
CA PHE A 498 18.24 12.79 -22.55
C PHE A 498 19.21 12.35 -23.65
N GLY A 499 18.90 11.27 -24.37
CA GLY A 499 19.76 10.79 -25.46
C GLY A 499 19.59 11.59 -26.75
N ALA A 500 18.37 12.07 -27.02
CA ALA A 500 18.03 12.68 -28.30
C ALA A 500 17.45 14.10 -28.20
N ASP A 501 17.32 14.66 -27.00
CA ASP A 501 16.69 15.97 -26.74
C ASP A 501 15.27 16.05 -27.32
N LYS A 502 14.50 14.95 -27.14
CA LYS A 502 13.10 14.85 -27.58
C LYS A 502 12.17 14.67 -26.39
N HIS A 503 11.57 15.78 -26.00
CA HIS A 503 10.58 15.91 -24.93
C HIS A 503 9.17 15.78 -25.51
N PHE A 504 8.56 14.60 -25.39
CA PHE A 504 7.25 14.31 -25.99
C PHE A 504 6.05 14.67 -25.08
N PHE A 505 6.30 14.99 -23.81
CA PHE A 505 5.28 15.35 -22.84
C PHE A 505 5.50 16.80 -22.38
N GLY A 506 4.45 17.44 -21.85
CA GLY A 506 4.59 18.81 -21.30
C GLY A 506 5.51 18.85 -20.07
N PRO A 507 6.17 19.99 -19.74
CA PRO A 507 7.12 20.09 -18.62
C PRO A 507 6.55 19.68 -17.26
N ILE A 508 5.26 19.89 -17.04
CA ILE A 508 4.54 19.47 -15.82
C ILE A 508 4.39 17.95 -15.80
N SER A 509 3.98 17.36 -16.92
CA SER A 509 3.84 15.92 -17.11
C SER A 509 5.17 15.19 -16.91
N GLU A 510 6.28 15.72 -17.43
CA GLU A 510 7.60 15.11 -17.28
C GLU A 510 8.12 15.12 -15.84
N LYS A 511 7.76 16.14 -15.06
CA LYS A 511 8.25 16.31 -13.68
C LYS A 511 7.40 15.54 -12.66
N TYR A 512 6.11 15.35 -12.93
CA TYR A 512 5.17 14.89 -11.90
C TYR A 512 4.35 13.66 -12.26
N ASN A 513 4.37 13.20 -13.52
CA ASN A 513 3.50 12.13 -13.98
C ASN A 513 4.27 10.93 -14.57
N PRO A 514 3.93 9.69 -14.15
CA PRO A 514 4.52 8.50 -14.72
C PRO A 514 4.00 8.27 -16.15
N VAL A 515 4.90 7.91 -17.07
CA VAL A 515 4.56 7.53 -18.45
C VAL A 515 4.08 6.08 -18.47
N HIS A 516 2.89 5.87 -19.01
CA HIS A 516 2.31 4.56 -19.26
C HIS A 516 2.79 4.01 -20.63
N PRO A 517 2.96 2.69 -20.81
CA PRO A 517 3.34 2.12 -22.12
C PRO A 517 2.46 2.60 -23.28
N TYR A 518 1.14 2.67 -23.06
CA TYR A 518 0.18 3.19 -24.05
C TYR A 518 0.34 4.68 -24.40
N ASP A 519 1.08 5.48 -23.63
CA ASP A 519 1.30 6.88 -24.00
C ASP A 519 2.05 6.98 -25.34
N PHE A 520 3.00 6.08 -25.61
CA PHE A 520 3.72 6.03 -26.90
C PHE A 520 2.78 5.74 -28.07
N THR A 521 1.81 4.84 -27.88
CA THR A 521 0.78 4.56 -28.88
C THR A 521 -0.19 5.72 -29.08
N MET A 522 -0.47 6.49 -28.01
CA MET A 522 -1.35 7.65 -28.10
C MET A 522 -0.66 8.87 -28.72
N LEU A 523 0.63 9.05 -28.46
CA LEU A 523 1.48 9.98 -29.18
C LEU A 523 1.48 9.66 -30.67
N ALA A 524 1.65 8.37 -31.03
CA ALA A 524 1.56 7.93 -32.41
C ALA A 524 0.19 8.17 -33.04
N LYS A 525 -0.91 7.90 -32.30
CA LYS A 525 -2.29 8.12 -32.75
C LYS A 525 -2.55 9.60 -33.06
N LYS A 526 -1.98 10.50 -32.26
CA LYS A 526 -2.06 11.95 -32.47
C LYS A 526 -1.01 12.50 -33.45
N GLY A 527 -0.14 11.65 -33.99
CA GLY A 527 0.98 12.07 -34.84
C GLY A 527 1.99 12.97 -34.12
N LYS A 528 2.10 12.86 -32.79
CA LYS A 528 3.04 13.64 -31.97
C LYS A 528 4.35 12.89 -31.83
N GLY A 529 5.31 13.20 -32.71
CA GLY A 529 6.68 12.66 -32.64
C GLY A 529 6.85 11.20 -33.06
N PHE A 530 5.77 10.43 -33.12
CA PHE A 530 5.74 9.02 -33.52
C PHE A 530 4.66 8.73 -34.56
N SER A 531 4.88 7.66 -35.32
CA SER A 531 3.93 7.03 -36.25
C SER A 531 3.61 5.62 -35.78
N TRP A 532 2.38 5.18 -36.01
CA TRP A 532 2.00 3.78 -35.82
C TRP A 532 2.64 2.88 -36.89
N LEU A 533 2.97 1.68 -36.47
CA LEU A 533 3.38 0.57 -37.30
C LEU A 533 2.51 -0.62 -36.90
N PHE A 534 1.82 -1.22 -37.88
CA PHE A 534 1.01 -2.40 -37.60
C PHE A 534 1.90 -3.62 -37.65
N SER A 535 1.69 -4.60 -36.77
CA SER A 535 2.18 -5.95 -37.08
C SER A 535 1.29 -6.48 -38.20
N SER A 536 1.86 -7.14 -39.23
CA SER A 536 1.03 -8.05 -40.02
C SER A 536 0.42 -9.07 -39.04
N ASP A 537 -0.88 -9.34 -39.19
CA ASP A 537 -1.75 -10.01 -38.24
C ASP A 537 -1.15 -11.23 -37.49
N PRO A 538 -1.68 -11.52 -36.29
CA PRO A 538 -1.13 -12.47 -35.35
C PRO A 538 -1.22 -13.88 -35.93
N TRP A 539 -0.35 -14.76 -35.46
CA TRP A 539 -0.45 -16.20 -35.58
C TRP A 539 -1.90 -16.68 -35.77
N PRO A 540 -2.21 -17.53 -36.77
CA PRO A 540 -3.56 -18.05 -36.96
C PRO A 540 -4.04 -18.65 -35.65
N ASP A 541 -5.25 -18.27 -35.24
CA ASP A 541 -5.93 -18.77 -34.05
C ASP A 541 -5.93 -20.31 -34.06
N GLY A 542 -4.97 -20.94 -33.37
CA GLY A 542 -4.86 -22.39 -33.38
C GLY A 542 -3.49 -22.97 -33.01
N TRP A 543 -2.90 -22.54 -31.89
CA TRP A 543 -1.91 -23.32 -31.12
C TRP A 543 -2.03 -23.03 -29.62
#